data_AF-A0AAQ3LB86-F1
#
_entry.id   AF-A0AAQ3LB86-F1
#
_cell.length_a   1.000
_cell.length_b   1.000
_cell.length_c   1.000
_cell.angle_alpha   90.00
_cell.angle_beta   90.00
_cell.angle_gamma   90.00
#
_symmetry.space_group_name_H-M   'P 1'
#
loop_
_entity.id
_entity.type
_entity.pdbx_description
1 polymer ?
#
loop_
_entity_poly.entity_id
_entity_poly.type
_entity_poly.pdbx_seq_one_letter_code
_entity_poly.pdbx_strand_id
1 'polypeptide(L)'
;MKLRYICMMLLASCALSAQTTIVNWGTGLVIDEIVQSDGETEATPSDFTFQLGTFGSFVPTENNIEDWAANWKVLDEISASDADSSDRFFDFSDTNGAFVGSDTLNADQTSASLDSNGTDIFNAGEQAYVWVFDNQNITETSEWALYTQALAGPCDNCLDGPWQIPDADSTTITPSWFISEADTAVFGRINDSAVVGAGIADDTPSSLHIQTHRGGRGSYWDLNGSTIGSAAGGTTQTWNSTNAFWNRRANGTRPTRTFREFSVATFSAGTDANGTDYTVIKEGNENVFGLDFENGNTITIEHGTNGSITFDRNGGFAFLEEDGVGKVKRQSFINVESGVTADIKTVLAGTRDVAKTGSGTLILSGNTESTLSGELSVENGILQMSGTGTDPRINTDIKVNGGTLFISETDPTNNNQFGSNTNLTYENGLIQVGEANESLGTLTLTLTEDSNLDMTGDSTTSKIFFEDSSGEDWSGSGSNQLLVTNWDGVVNYGGGNDQIFFGSSITGLTAGQLDRIKFVNPADRMGTYDAIILSTGEIVPFIPIPEPTTIFGGIGLTALALTHFYRMRKRKLSGATS
;
A
#
# COMPACT_ATOMS: atom_id res chain seq x y z
N MET A 1 -75.15 -47.89 -24.08
CA MET A 1 -75.01 -46.61 -24.82
C MET A 1 -74.98 -45.49 -23.78
N LYS A 2 -73.75 -45.04 -23.44
CA LYS A 2 -73.33 -43.73 -22.85
C LYS A 2 -74.15 -43.19 -21.65
N LEU A 3 -73.93 -43.53 -20.38
CA LEU A 3 -72.77 -43.32 -19.49
C LEU A 3 -71.51 -42.67 -20.11
N ARG A 4 -71.35 -41.34 -19.95
CA ARG A 4 -70.08 -40.59 -19.97
C ARG A 4 -70.35 -39.08 -19.83
N TYR A 5 -69.67 -38.44 -18.87
CA TYR A 5 -69.54 -37.00 -18.62
C TYR A 5 -70.72 -36.27 -17.98
N ILE A 6 -70.76 -36.24 -16.64
CA ILE A 6 -70.84 -35.02 -15.80
C ILE A 6 -70.21 -35.45 -14.47
N CYS A 7 -68.88 -35.46 -14.42
CA CYS A 7 -68.11 -35.76 -13.21
C CYS A 7 -66.81 -34.93 -13.14
N MET A 8 -66.73 -33.81 -13.86
CA MET A 8 -65.57 -32.92 -13.84
C MET A 8 -66.03 -31.47 -14.02
N MET A 9 -66.56 -30.89 -12.96
CA MET A 9 -66.42 -29.45 -12.68
C MET A 9 -66.75 -29.16 -11.21
N LEU A 10 -66.27 -30.04 -10.33
CA LEU A 10 -65.83 -29.59 -9.01
C LEU A 10 -64.33 -29.35 -9.21
N LEU A 11 -63.97 -28.18 -9.75
CA LEU A 11 -62.61 -27.67 -9.61
C LEU A 11 -62.47 -27.45 -8.10
N ALA A 12 -61.92 -28.47 -7.45
CA ALA A 12 -61.20 -28.28 -6.21
C ALA A 12 -60.18 -27.19 -6.54
N SER A 13 -60.48 -25.96 -6.12
CA SER A 13 -59.47 -25.01 -5.71
C SER A 13 -58.72 -25.69 -4.56
N CYS A 14 -57.85 -26.64 -4.88
CA CYS A 14 -56.61 -26.78 -4.14
C CYS A 14 -55.98 -25.41 -4.30
N ALA A 15 -56.14 -24.56 -3.28
CA ALA A 15 -55.13 -23.57 -3.01
C ALA A 15 -53.82 -24.38 -2.96
N LEU A 16 -53.02 -24.31 -4.02
CA LEU A 16 -51.59 -24.52 -3.84
C LEU A 16 -51.24 -23.55 -2.71
N SER A 17 -50.80 -24.07 -1.56
CA SER A 17 -50.20 -23.18 -0.57
C SER A 17 -49.09 -22.47 -1.31
N ALA A 18 -49.16 -21.14 -1.38
CA ALA A 18 -48.03 -20.34 -1.85
C ALA A 18 -46.82 -20.82 -1.04
N GLN A 19 -45.80 -21.34 -1.72
CA GLN A 19 -44.57 -21.71 -1.04
C GLN A 19 -43.84 -20.41 -0.73
N THR A 20 -43.24 -20.38 0.45
CA THR A 20 -42.55 -19.20 0.95
C THR A 20 -41.26 -19.68 1.58
N THR A 21 -40.18 -18.95 1.36
CA THR A 21 -38.89 -19.27 1.97
C THR A 21 -38.64 -18.31 3.12
N ILE A 22 -38.26 -18.85 4.28
CA ILE A 22 -37.82 -18.03 5.41
C ILE A 22 -36.31 -17.83 5.28
N VAL A 23 -35.85 -16.61 5.47
CA VAL A 23 -34.43 -16.26 5.55
C VAL A 23 -34.13 -15.87 6.99
N ASN A 24 -33.19 -16.55 7.63
CA ASN A 24 -32.66 -16.16 8.94
C ASN A 24 -31.40 -15.34 8.74
N TRP A 25 -31.21 -14.28 9.53
CA TRP A 25 -30.02 -13.45 9.45
C TRP A 25 -29.68 -12.84 10.81
N GLY A 26 -28.48 -12.31 10.99
CA GLY A 26 -28.08 -11.72 12.26
C GLY A 26 -26.59 -11.71 12.49
N THR A 27 -26.16 -11.62 13.74
CA THR A 27 -24.74 -11.71 14.12
C THR A 27 -24.28 -13.12 14.48
N GLY A 28 -25.19 -14.04 14.80
CA GLY A 28 -24.89 -15.36 15.36
C GLY A 28 -25.07 -15.43 16.89
N LEU A 29 -24.82 -16.60 17.50
CA LEU A 29 -25.12 -16.86 18.93
C LEU A 29 -24.08 -16.31 19.92
N VAL A 30 -22.96 -15.76 19.45
CA VAL A 30 -21.92 -15.16 20.29
C VAL A 30 -21.37 -13.97 19.52
N ILE A 31 -21.36 -12.77 20.11
CA ILE A 31 -20.46 -11.72 19.65
C ILE A 31 -19.61 -11.24 20.81
N ASP A 32 -18.35 -10.91 20.52
CA ASP A 32 -17.41 -10.36 21.48
C ASP A 32 -17.30 -8.82 21.38
N GLU A 33 -17.64 -8.15 20.26
CA GLU A 33 -17.67 -6.66 20.20
C GLU A 33 -18.27 -6.08 18.90
N ILE A 34 -19.09 -5.02 18.97
CA ILE A 34 -19.38 -4.10 17.83
C ILE A 34 -18.65 -2.80 18.14
N VAL A 35 -17.71 -2.43 17.27
CA VAL A 35 -16.88 -1.24 17.51
C VAL A 35 -17.13 -0.19 16.43
N GLN A 36 -17.13 1.07 16.81
CA GLN A 36 -17.19 2.16 15.84
C GLN A 36 -15.87 2.31 15.08
N SER A 37 -15.84 3.22 14.12
CA SER A 37 -14.60 3.55 13.40
C SER A 37 -13.47 4.02 14.32
N ASP A 38 -13.73 4.51 15.52
CA ASP A 38 -12.65 4.91 16.42
C ASP A 38 -11.87 3.72 17.02
N GLY A 39 -12.40 2.49 16.91
CA GLY A 39 -11.79 1.26 17.36
C GLY A 39 -11.68 1.08 18.88
N GLU A 40 -12.29 1.98 19.66
CA GLU A 40 -12.26 1.99 21.13
C GLU A 40 -13.67 2.12 21.73
N THR A 41 -14.60 2.73 21.00
CA THR A 41 -15.98 2.86 21.46
C THR A 41 -16.77 1.61 21.10
N GLU A 42 -16.95 0.79 22.13
CA GLU A 42 -18.00 -0.21 22.23
C GLU A 42 -19.36 0.39 21.88
N ALA A 43 -19.86 0.05 20.71
CA ALA A 43 -21.17 0.45 20.25
C ALA A 43 -22.20 -0.57 20.68
N THR A 44 -23.36 -0.07 21.11
CA THR A 44 -24.52 -0.93 21.29
C THR A 44 -25.17 -1.16 19.92
N PRO A 45 -25.80 -2.32 19.69
CA PRO A 45 -26.60 -2.52 18.48
C PRO A 45 -27.66 -1.43 18.24
N SER A 46 -28.14 -0.77 19.30
CA SER A 46 -29.07 0.36 19.18
C SER A 46 -28.46 1.65 18.61
N ASP A 47 -27.13 1.73 18.47
CA ASP A 47 -26.46 2.85 17.82
C ASP A 47 -26.53 2.75 16.28
N PHE A 48 -26.98 1.59 15.76
CA PHE A 48 -27.00 1.30 14.34
C PHE A 48 -28.37 0.81 13.87
N THR A 49 -28.56 0.95 12.57
CA THR A 49 -29.56 0.21 11.79
C THR A 49 -28.84 -0.88 11.02
N PHE A 50 -29.38 -2.09 11.08
CA PHE A 50 -28.94 -3.25 10.32
C PHE A 50 -30.00 -3.54 9.27
N GLN A 51 -29.62 -3.61 8.01
CA GLN A 51 -30.51 -4.00 6.93
C GLN A 51 -29.98 -5.21 6.21
N LEU A 52 -30.83 -6.21 6.03
CA LEU A 52 -30.62 -7.27 5.07
C LEU A 52 -31.23 -6.86 3.74
N GLY A 53 -30.51 -7.06 2.64
CA GLY A 53 -31.02 -6.69 1.33
C GLY A 53 -30.07 -7.00 0.18
N THR A 54 -30.34 -6.38 -0.97
CA THR A 54 -29.53 -6.53 -2.18
C THR A 54 -29.51 -5.27 -3.03
N PHE A 55 -28.42 -5.11 -3.79
CA PHE A 55 -28.26 -4.09 -4.81
C PHE A 55 -28.77 -4.52 -6.20
N GLY A 56 -29.34 -5.73 -6.32
CA GLY A 56 -29.74 -6.29 -7.60
C GLY A 56 -28.53 -6.48 -8.54
N SER A 57 -28.51 -5.77 -9.66
CA SER A 57 -27.39 -5.79 -10.61
C SER A 57 -26.29 -4.76 -10.31
N PHE A 58 -26.50 -3.84 -9.38
CA PHE A 58 -25.49 -2.86 -8.98
C PHE A 58 -24.44 -3.54 -8.09
N VAL A 59 -23.16 -3.30 -8.36
CA VAL A 59 -22.04 -3.86 -7.58
C VAL A 59 -21.51 -2.77 -6.65
N PRO A 60 -21.71 -2.90 -5.33
CA PRO A 60 -21.25 -1.89 -4.38
C PRO A 60 -19.72 -1.88 -4.27
N THR A 61 -19.14 -0.69 -4.32
CA THR A 61 -17.71 -0.40 -4.10
C THR A 61 -17.58 0.94 -3.37
N GLU A 62 -16.42 1.24 -2.78
CA GLU A 62 -16.20 2.56 -2.17
C GLU A 62 -16.42 3.72 -3.15
N ASN A 63 -15.98 3.53 -4.39
CA ASN A 63 -16.06 4.55 -5.44
C ASN A 63 -17.50 4.96 -5.79
N ASN A 64 -18.49 4.09 -5.49
CA ASN A 64 -19.90 4.34 -5.75
C ASN A 64 -20.76 4.38 -4.48
N ILE A 65 -20.15 4.56 -3.30
CA ILE A 65 -20.81 4.54 -1.98
C ILE A 65 -21.97 5.54 -1.85
N GLU A 66 -21.91 6.68 -2.56
CA GLU A 66 -23.00 7.66 -2.56
C GLU A 66 -24.25 7.19 -3.30
N ASP A 67 -24.12 6.20 -4.19
CA ASP A 67 -25.23 5.68 -4.99
C ASP A 67 -25.88 4.45 -4.33
N TRP A 68 -25.33 3.96 -3.22
CA TRP A 68 -25.79 2.73 -2.55
C TRP A 68 -27.26 2.84 -2.13
N ALA A 69 -27.62 3.88 -1.36
CA ALA A 69 -28.99 4.06 -0.87
C ALA A 69 -30.04 4.10 -2.00
N ALA A 70 -29.68 4.60 -3.19
CA ALA A 70 -30.58 4.67 -4.34
C ALA A 70 -30.74 3.33 -5.08
N ASN A 71 -29.81 2.40 -4.90
CA ASN A 71 -29.81 1.07 -5.53
C ASN A 71 -30.12 -0.07 -4.53
N TRP A 72 -30.29 0.26 -3.25
CA TRP A 72 -30.53 -0.70 -2.18
C TRP A 72 -32.00 -1.10 -2.09
N LYS A 73 -32.26 -2.41 -2.10
CA LYS A 73 -33.59 -3.01 -1.84
C LYS A 73 -33.55 -3.66 -0.47
N VAL A 74 -34.36 -3.17 0.46
CA VAL A 74 -34.45 -3.66 1.84
C VAL A 74 -35.32 -4.92 1.86
N LEU A 75 -34.73 -6.05 2.24
CA LEU A 75 -35.47 -7.29 2.49
C LEU A 75 -35.98 -7.31 3.93
N ASP A 76 -35.14 -6.96 4.90
CA ASP A 76 -35.54 -6.86 6.31
C ASP A 76 -34.66 -5.83 7.02
N GLU A 77 -35.16 -5.27 8.13
CA GLU A 77 -34.45 -4.26 8.92
C GLU A 77 -34.53 -4.57 10.41
N ILE A 78 -33.45 -4.29 11.12
CA ILE A 78 -33.39 -4.23 12.58
C ILE A 78 -32.81 -2.87 12.96
N SER A 79 -33.61 -2.10 13.70
CA SER A 79 -33.27 -0.75 14.15
C SER A 79 -33.51 -0.60 15.66
N ALA A 80 -32.99 0.49 16.25
CA ALA A 80 -33.27 0.83 17.65
C ALA A 80 -34.77 0.96 17.96
N SER A 81 -35.60 1.28 16.97
CA SER A 81 -37.07 1.34 17.10
C SER A 81 -37.72 -0.03 17.33
N ASP A 82 -37.04 -1.12 16.97
CA ASP A 82 -37.60 -2.47 17.02
C ASP A 82 -37.46 -3.15 18.38
N ALA A 83 -36.69 -2.56 19.30
CA ALA A 83 -36.32 -3.13 20.61
C ALA A 83 -37.51 -3.47 21.54
N ASP A 84 -38.74 -3.08 21.20
CA ASP A 84 -39.96 -3.33 21.98
C ASP A 84 -41.01 -4.19 21.24
N SER A 85 -40.66 -4.77 20.09
CA SER A 85 -41.58 -5.63 19.34
C SER A 85 -41.46 -7.10 19.77
N SER A 86 -42.53 -7.65 20.33
CA SER A 86 -42.61 -9.03 20.84
C SER A 86 -42.55 -10.13 19.77
N ASP A 87 -42.35 -9.77 18.50
CA ASP A 87 -42.43 -10.66 17.34
C ASP A 87 -41.06 -11.06 16.78
N ARG A 88 -39.99 -10.43 17.27
CA ARG A 88 -38.59 -10.72 16.93
C ARG A 88 -37.90 -11.13 18.23
N PHE A 89 -37.18 -12.26 18.23
CA PHE A 89 -36.49 -12.77 19.44
C PHE A 89 -35.28 -11.87 19.73
N PHE A 90 -35.56 -10.73 20.37
CA PHE A 90 -34.55 -9.80 20.85
C PHE A 90 -34.08 -10.22 22.23
N ASP A 91 -32.82 -10.63 22.34
CA ASP A 91 -32.08 -10.61 23.61
C ASP A 91 -30.99 -9.54 23.49
N PHE A 92 -31.40 -8.27 23.52
CA PHE A 92 -30.50 -7.16 23.86
C PHE A 92 -30.20 -7.20 25.36
N SER A 93 -29.81 -8.35 25.92
CA SER A 93 -29.08 -8.30 27.17
C SER A 93 -27.80 -7.55 26.87
N ASP A 94 -27.64 -6.47 27.60
CA ASP A 94 -26.56 -5.52 27.78
C ASP A 94 -25.18 -6.16 28.06
N THR A 95 -25.06 -7.46 27.82
CA THR A 95 -23.87 -8.29 28.03
C THR A 95 -23.36 -8.98 26.76
N ASN A 96 -24.15 -9.12 25.69
CA ASN A 96 -23.79 -9.99 24.56
C ASN A 96 -24.03 -9.44 23.14
N GLY A 97 -24.63 -8.25 22.96
CA GLY A 97 -24.70 -7.49 21.69
C GLY A 97 -25.25 -8.19 20.42
N ALA A 98 -25.77 -9.41 20.52
CA ALA A 98 -26.21 -10.18 19.37
C ALA A 98 -27.62 -9.81 18.90
N PHE A 99 -27.89 -9.92 17.59
CA PHE A 99 -29.23 -9.82 17.04
C PHE A 99 -29.52 -10.96 16.05
N VAL A 100 -30.79 -11.35 15.96
CA VAL A 100 -31.29 -12.36 15.01
C VAL A 100 -32.60 -11.85 14.42
N GLY A 101 -32.65 -11.75 13.10
CA GLY A 101 -33.83 -11.46 12.31
C GLY A 101 -34.28 -12.66 11.49
N SER A 102 -35.54 -12.64 11.09
CA SER A 102 -36.05 -13.59 10.11
C SER A 102 -37.15 -12.93 9.30
N ASP A 103 -37.12 -13.12 7.98
CA ASP A 103 -38.19 -12.65 7.11
C ASP A 103 -38.63 -13.72 6.11
N THR A 104 -39.86 -13.59 5.63
CA THR A 104 -40.45 -14.49 4.65
C THR A 104 -40.39 -13.88 3.25
N LEU A 105 -39.70 -14.55 2.34
CA LEU A 105 -39.77 -14.29 0.91
C LEU A 105 -41.03 -14.94 0.34
N ASN A 106 -41.95 -14.10 -0.13
CA ASN A 106 -43.21 -14.52 -0.71
C ASN A 106 -42.99 -15.23 -2.05
N ALA A 107 -43.96 -16.04 -2.49
CA ALA A 107 -43.91 -16.76 -3.76
C ALA A 107 -43.71 -15.86 -5.00
N ASP A 108 -44.02 -14.57 -4.90
CA ASP A 108 -43.82 -13.58 -5.96
C ASP A 108 -42.48 -12.83 -5.87
N GLN A 109 -41.56 -13.33 -5.04
CA GLN A 109 -40.24 -12.75 -4.77
C GLN A 109 -40.27 -11.36 -4.10
N THR A 110 -41.38 -11.00 -3.46
CA THR A 110 -41.46 -9.85 -2.55
C THR A 110 -41.16 -10.28 -1.11
N SER A 111 -40.75 -9.34 -0.27
CA SER A 111 -40.56 -9.58 1.17
C SER A 111 -41.89 -9.42 1.93
N ALA A 112 -42.05 -10.18 3.01
CA ALA A 112 -43.15 -10.01 3.95
C ALA A 112 -42.85 -8.98 5.06
N SER A 113 -41.60 -8.50 5.15
CA SER A 113 -41.17 -7.49 6.11
C SER A 113 -41.90 -6.17 5.84
N LEU A 114 -42.35 -5.53 6.93
CA LEU A 114 -42.97 -4.21 6.88
C LEU A 114 -41.98 -3.11 6.51
N ASP A 115 -40.68 -3.38 6.66
CA ASP A 115 -39.58 -2.48 6.36
C ASP A 115 -39.20 -2.53 4.87
N SER A 116 -39.64 -3.58 4.17
CA SER A 116 -39.47 -3.71 2.72
C SER A 116 -40.45 -2.81 1.97
N ASN A 117 -40.01 -2.31 0.81
CA ASN A 117 -40.93 -1.72 -0.14
C ASN A 117 -41.68 -2.85 -0.87
N GLY A 118 -43.00 -2.97 -0.68
CA GLY A 118 -43.81 -4.04 -1.27
C GLY A 118 -43.86 -4.10 -2.81
N THR A 119 -43.12 -3.24 -3.52
CA THR A 119 -42.89 -3.33 -4.97
C THR A 119 -41.53 -3.90 -5.35
N ASP A 120 -40.62 -4.07 -4.38
CA ASP A 120 -39.28 -4.58 -4.62
C ASP A 120 -39.34 -6.09 -4.89
N ILE A 121 -38.64 -6.50 -5.95
CA ILE A 121 -38.54 -7.89 -6.36
C ILE A 121 -37.10 -8.34 -6.12
N PHE A 122 -36.92 -9.39 -5.34
CA PHE A 122 -35.63 -10.00 -5.01
C PHE A 122 -35.42 -11.22 -5.91
N ASN A 123 -34.66 -11.07 -6.99
CA ASN A 123 -34.50 -12.17 -7.94
C ASN A 123 -33.57 -13.24 -7.37
N ALA A 124 -33.93 -14.51 -7.56
CA ALA A 124 -33.08 -15.63 -7.17
C ALA A 124 -31.67 -15.50 -7.76
N GLY A 125 -30.65 -15.64 -6.92
CA GLY A 125 -29.23 -15.49 -7.29
C GLY A 125 -28.65 -14.09 -7.13
N GLU A 126 -29.46 -13.06 -6.82
CA GLU A 126 -28.95 -11.75 -6.42
C GLU A 126 -28.08 -11.87 -5.16
N GLN A 127 -26.94 -11.19 -5.12
CA GLN A 127 -26.07 -11.20 -3.94
C GLN A 127 -26.77 -10.48 -2.78
N ALA A 128 -26.86 -11.13 -1.63
CA ALA A 128 -27.39 -10.55 -0.41
C ALA A 128 -26.27 -9.92 0.42
N TYR A 129 -26.57 -8.82 1.09
CA TYR A 129 -25.64 -8.10 1.95
C TYR A 129 -26.30 -7.77 3.28
N VAL A 130 -25.49 -7.62 4.32
CA VAL A 130 -25.90 -6.93 5.55
C VAL A 130 -25.24 -5.57 5.56
N TRP A 131 -26.06 -4.51 5.54
CA TRP A 131 -25.61 -3.13 5.64
C TRP A 131 -25.85 -2.62 7.06
N VAL A 132 -24.76 -2.22 7.72
CA VAL A 132 -24.76 -1.59 9.04
C VAL A 132 -24.53 -0.10 8.84
N PHE A 133 -25.39 0.75 9.40
CA PHE A 133 -25.18 2.20 9.36
C PHE A 133 -25.86 2.91 10.52
N ASP A 134 -25.28 4.01 10.99
CA ASP A 134 -25.95 4.95 11.90
C ASP A 134 -26.91 5.90 11.13
N ASN A 135 -26.57 6.20 9.88
CA ASN A 135 -27.33 7.07 8.99
C ASN A 135 -27.03 6.71 7.52
N GLN A 136 -28.06 6.40 6.72
CA GLN A 136 -27.89 6.10 5.28
C GLN A 136 -27.42 7.30 4.44
N ASN A 137 -27.46 8.53 4.98
CA ASN A 137 -26.79 9.66 4.36
C ASN A 137 -25.34 9.68 4.83
N ILE A 138 -24.41 9.46 3.91
CA ILE A 138 -22.98 9.47 4.22
C ILE A 138 -22.51 10.89 4.61
N THR A 139 -22.32 11.10 5.91
CA THR A 139 -21.77 12.32 6.49
C THR A 139 -20.38 12.10 7.09
N GLU A 140 -19.82 13.14 7.69
CA GLU A 140 -18.48 13.11 8.30
C GLU A 140 -18.40 12.28 9.59
N THR A 141 -19.54 12.03 10.21
CA THR A 141 -19.67 11.23 11.44
C THR A 141 -20.42 9.93 11.18
N SER A 142 -20.77 9.65 9.92
CA SER A 142 -21.51 8.44 9.58
C SER A 142 -20.61 7.22 9.65
N GLU A 143 -21.13 6.19 10.27
CA GLU A 143 -20.48 4.95 10.62
C GLU A 143 -21.14 3.83 9.83
N TRP A 144 -20.43 3.27 8.85
CA TRP A 144 -20.99 2.32 7.89
C TRP A 144 -20.19 1.02 7.89
N ALA A 145 -20.86 -0.08 7.58
CA ALA A 145 -20.22 -1.32 7.18
C ALA A 145 -21.10 -2.13 6.23
N LEU A 146 -20.51 -2.86 5.29
CA LEU A 146 -21.27 -3.66 4.32
C LEU A 146 -20.59 -5.00 4.13
N TYR A 147 -21.31 -6.07 4.48
CA TYR A 147 -20.77 -7.42 4.54
C TYR A 147 -21.55 -8.38 3.67
N THR A 148 -20.85 -9.39 3.19
CA THR A 148 -21.45 -10.48 2.41
C THR A 148 -20.60 -11.73 2.51
N GLN A 149 -21.08 -12.80 1.88
CA GLN A 149 -20.32 -14.02 1.67
C GLN A 149 -20.16 -14.28 0.17
N ALA A 150 -18.92 -14.30 -0.30
CA ALA A 150 -18.61 -14.39 -1.73
C ALA A 150 -18.94 -15.77 -2.33
N LEU A 151 -19.15 -15.77 -3.64
CA LEU A 151 -19.32 -16.98 -4.44
C LEU A 151 -18.01 -17.78 -4.54
N ALA A 152 -17.98 -18.92 -3.82
CA ALA A 152 -17.03 -20.02 -3.95
C ALA A 152 -15.57 -19.75 -3.51
N GLY A 153 -15.35 -19.71 -2.20
CA GLY A 153 -14.11 -20.17 -1.56
C GLY A 153 -14.38 -21.40 -0.69
N PRO A 154 -13.40 -22.30 -0.46
CA PRO A 154 -13.53 -23.38 0.49
C PRO A 154 -13.46 -22.79 1.91
N CYS A 155 -14.56 -22.24 2.40
CA CYS A 155 -14.66 -21.98 3.83
C CYS A 155 -15.07 -23.28 4.51
N ASP A 156 -14.19 -23.77 5.40
CA ASP A 156 -14.25 -25.10 6.01
C ASP A 156 -15.54 -25.37 6.82
N ASN A 157 -16.36 -24.35 7.08
CA ASN A 157 -17.57 -24.42 7.93
C ASN A 157 -18.85 -23.80 7.31
N CYS A 158 -18.85 -23.42 6.03
CA CYS A 158 -20.03 -22.79 5.42
C CYS A 158 -21.07 -23.85 5.04
N LEU A 159 -22.03 -24.07 5.92
CA LEU A 159 -23.06 -25.09 5.73
C LEU A 159 -24.09 -24.73 4.62
N ASP A 160 -24.19 -23.45 4.24
CA ASP A 160 -25.32 -22.93 3.43
C ASP A 160 -24.96 -22.27 2.07
N GLY A 161 -23.69 -22.25 1.66
CA GLY A 161 -23.27 -21.65 0.37
C GLY A 161 -23.21 -20.12 0.36
N PRO A 162 -23.06 -19.46 -0.81
CA PRO A 162 -22.94 -18.00 -0.89
C PRO A 162 -24.23 -17.29 -0.46
N TRP A 163 -24.11 -16.07 0.05
CA TRP A 163 -25.26 -15.23 0.40
C TRP A 163 -25.98 -14.75 -0.86
N GLN A 164 -26.91 -15.55 -1.34
CA GLN A 164 -27.71 -15.24 -2.52
C GLN A 164 -29.19 -15.39 -2.22
N ILE A 165 -29.99 -14.46 -2.72
CA ILE A 165 -31.44 -14.52 -2.64
C ILE A 165 -31.90 -15.90 -3.17
N PRO A 166 -32.66 -16.68 -2.38
CA PRO A 166 -33.14 -17.99 -2.79
C PRO A 166 -34.27 -17.87 -3.82
N ASP A 167 -34.61 -18.99 -4.46
CA ASP A 167 -35.93 -19.11 -5.09
C ASP A 167 -36.98 -19.23 -3.98
N ALA A 168 -38.04 -18.43 -4.01
CA ALA A 168 -39.11 -18.45 -3.02
C ALA A 168 -39.79 -19.84 -2.92
N ASP A 169 -39.76 -20.62 -4.00
CA ASP A 169 -40.30 -21.98 -4.09
C ASP A 169 -39.27 -23.08 -3.71
N SER A 170 -38.10 -22.71 -3.17
CA SER A 170 -37.07 -23.66 -2.75
C SER A 170 -37.50 -24.45 -1.51
N THR A 171 -37.41 -25.79 -1.58
CA THR A 171 -37.76 -26.70 -0.47
C THR A 171 -36.53 -27.25 0.26
N THR A 172 -35.33 -26.83 -0.13
CA THR A 172 -34.13 -27.62 0.16
C THR A 172 -33.37 -27.20 1.40
N ILE A 173 -33.27 -25.91 1.76
CA ILE A 173 -32.66 -25.41 3.02
C ILE A 173 -33.22 -24.00 3.31
N THR A 174 -33.48 -23.68 4.58
CA THR A 174 -33.77 -22.31 5.05
C THR A 174 -32.44 -21.54 5.11
N PRO A 175 -32.21 -20.51 4.27
CA PRO A 175 -30.95 -19.78 4.30
C PRO A 175 -30.70 -19.15 5.67
N SER A 176 -29.46 -19.23 6.12
CA SER A 176 -28.97 -18.54 7.32
C SER A 176 -27.80 -17.64 6.93
N TRP A 177 -27.93 -16.32 7.14
CA TRP A 177 -26.93 -15.32 6.79
C TRP A 177 -26.48 -14.58 8.06
N PHE A 178 -25.55 -15.19 8.79
CA PHE A 178 -25.02 -14.61 10.01
C PHE A 178 -23.69 -13.89 9.74
N ILE A 179 -23.50 -12.68 10.25
CA ILE A 179 -22.26 -11.91 10.10
C ILE A 179 -21.03 -12.71 10.54
N SER A 180 -21.15 -13.59 11.54
CA SER A 180 -20.10 -14.55 11.94
C SER A 180 -19.61 -15.48 10.82
N GLU A 181 -20.38 -15.64 9.76
CA GLU A 181 -20.11 -16.46 8.58
C GLU A 181 -19.74 -15.62 7.34
N ALA A 182 -19.82 -14.29 7.44
CA ALA A 182 -19.38 -13.40 6.37
C ALA A 182 -17.86 -13.53 6.17
N ASP A 183 -17.44 -13.62 4.91
CA ASP A 183 -16.04 -13.73 4.50
C ASP A 183 -15.57 -12.54 3.66
N THR A 184 -16.48 -11.60 3.37
CA THR A 184 -16.24 -10.46 2.51
C THR A 184 -16.77 -9.19 3.17
N ALA A 185 -15.87 -8.22 3.38
CA ALA A 185 -16.23 -6.86 3.75
C ALA A 185 -16.04 -5.93 2.54
N VAL A 186 -17.14 -5.33 2.05
CA VAL A 186 -17.07 -4.28 1.03
C VAL A 186 -16.68 -2.96 1.69
N PHE A 187 -17.12 -2.72 2.92
CA PHE A 187 -16.83 -1.54 3.73
C PHE A 187 -16.87 -1.92 5.22
N GLY A 188 -16.01 -1.34 6.05
CA GLY A 188 -15.85 -1.80 7.45
C GLY A 188 -14.98 -3.06 7.59
N ARG A 189 -14.97 -3.67 8.78
CA ARG A 189 -14.20 -4.90 9.08
C ARG A 189 -15.02 -5.91 9.88
N ILE A 190 -14.68 -7.22 9.77
CA ILE A 190 -15.44 -8.33 10.39
C ILE A 190 -14.59 -9.43 11.04
N ASN A 191 -15.19 -10.13 12.01
CA ASN A 191 -14.86 -11.46 12.52
C ASN A 191 -13.40 -11.70 12.95
N ASP A 192 -12.78 -10.75 13.67
CA ASP A 192 -11.35 -10.82 14.05
C ASP A 192 -10.38 -11.06 12.88
N SER A 193 -10.89 -10.96 11.66
CA SER A 193 -10.21 -11.40 10.46
C SER A 193 -9.36 -10.26 9.91
N ALA A 194 -8.39 -10.62 9.06
CA ALA A 194 -7.71 -9.68 8.19
C ALA A 194 -8.60 -9.18 7.04
N VAL A 195 -9.86 -9.62 6.97
CA VAL A 195 -10.83 -9.17 5.97
C VAL A 195 -11.31 -7.76 6.31
N VAL A 196 -10.68 -6.78 5.66
CA VAL A 196 -10.95 -5.34 5.80
C VAL A 196 -11.50 -4.82 4.47
N GLY A 197 -12.69 -4.23 4.53
CA GLY A 197 -13.30 -3.51 3.43
C GLY A 197 -12.86 -2.04 3.39
N ALA A 198 -13.41 -1.30 2.44
CA ALA A 198 -13.14 0.13 2.29
C ALA A 198 -13.57 1.00 3.49
N GLY A 199 -13.22 2.28 3.47
CA GLY A 199 -13.49 3.24 4.54
C GLY A 199 -12.35 3.43 5.55
N ILE A 200 -12.56 4.30 6.53
CA ILE A 200 -11.57 4.69 7.53
C ILE A 200 -12.01 4.27 8.94
N ALA A 201 -11.14 3.57 9.66
CA ALA A 201 -11.15 3.46 11.11
C ALA A 201 -9.89 4.10 11.73
N ASP A 202 -10.02 4.74 12.88
CA ASP A 202 -8.94 5.36 13.65
C ASP A 202 -8.17 4.34 14.49
N ASP A 203 -8.77 3.21 14.87
CA ASP A 203 -8.06 2.10 15.54
C ASP A 203 -8.56 0.72 15.10
N THR A 204 -7.78 -0.32 15.41
CA THR A 204 -8.12 -1.72 15.19
C THR A 204 -8.26 -2.42 16.53
N PRO A 205 -9.47 -2.86 16.92
CA PRO A 205 -9.66 -3.66 18.12
C PRO A 205 -8.90 -4.98 18.07
N SER A 206 -8.44 -5.46 19.22
CA SER A 206 -7.81 -6.79 19.35
C SER A 206 -8.83 -7.94 19.26
N SER A 207 -10.11 -7.65 19.46
CA SER A 207 -11.24 -8.55 19.20
C SER A 207 -12.45 -7.72 18.73
N LEU A 208 -13.17 -8.17 17.70
CA LEU A 208 -14.36 -7.59 17.12
C LEU A 208 -15.11 -8.62 16.24
N HIS A 209 -16.43 -8.46 16.15
CA HIS A 209 -17.21 -9.07 15.08
C HIS A 209 -17.60 -8.09 13.99
N ILE A 210 -17.82 -6.83 14.37
CA ILE A 210 -18.15 -5.74 13.45
C ILE A 210 -17.30 -4.54 13.84
N GLN A 211 -16.67 -3.93 12.86
CA GLN A 211 -16.18 -2.57 12.98
C GLN A 211 -16.71 -1.73 11.82
N THR A 212 -17.43 -0.66 12.16
CA THR A 212 -17.86 0.34 11.18
C THR A 212 -16.69 1.24 10.79
N HIS A 213 -16.75 1.77 9.57
CA HIS A 213 -15.79 2.73 9.07
C HIS A 213 -16.51 4.06 8.75
N ARG A 214 -15.76 5.15 8.72
CA ARG A 214 -16.21 6.42 8.14
C ARG A 214 -15.90 6.45 6.65
N GLY A 215 -16.73 7.16 5.88
CA GLY A 215 -16.46 7.44 4.46
C GLY A 215 -15.17 8.22 4.25
N GLY A 216 -14.10 7.55 3.83
CA GLY A 216 -12.82 8.15 3.45
C GLY A 216 -12.93 8.89 2.13
N ARG A 217 -13.53 10.09 2.13
CA ARG A 217 -13.62 10.90 0.92
C ARG A 217 -12.27 11.54 0.64
N GLY A 218 -11.48 10.95 -0.27
CA GLY A 218 -10.41 11.66 -0.95
C GLY A 218 -10.90 13.04 -1.43
N SER A 219 -10.04 14.05 -1.28
CA SER A 219 -10.26 15.35 -1.90
C SER A 219 -9.55 15.34 -3.24
N TYR A 220 -10.30 15.54 -4.32
CA TYR A 220 -9.79 15.41 -5.68
C TYR A 220 -9.45 16.78 -6.27
N TRP A 221 -8.21 17.01 -6.65
CA TRP A 221 -7.73 18.28 -7.18
C TRP A 221 -8.37 18.59 -8.52
N ASP A 222 -9.19 19.63 -8.56
CA ASP A 222 -10.05 19.96 -9.69
C ASP A 222 -9.74 21.33 -10.28
N LEU A 223 -9.16 21.29 -11.48
CA LEU A 223 -8.75 22.45 -12.27
C LEU A 223 -9.93 23.10 -13.04
N ASN A 224 -11.14 22.51 -12.99
CA ASN A 224 -12.29 22.94 -13.79
C ASN A 224 -13.25 23.92 -13.07
N GLY A 225 -12.78 24.61 -12.03
CA GLY A 225 -13.52 25.68 -11.36
C GLY A 225 -14.87 25.23 -10.78
N SER A 226 -15.71 26.19 -10.35
CA SER A 226 -16.97 25.88 -9.66
C SER A 226 -18.12 25.40 -10.57
N THR A 227 -17.89 25.24 -11.87
CA THR A 227 -18.93 24.85 -12.86
C THR A 227 -18.57 23.50 -13.45
N ILE A 228 -19.56 22.61 -13.57
CA ILE A 228 -19.40 21.31 -14.25
C ILE A 228 -18.74 21.53 -15.62
N GLY A 229 -17.49 21.06 -15.77
CA GLY A 229 -16.74 21.11 -17.03
C GLY A 229 -16.14 22.45 -17.44
N SER A 230 -15.78 23.37 -16.52
CA SER A 230 -15.18 24.67 -16.89
C SER A 230 -13.68 24.81 -16.58
N ALA A 231 -12.75 24.61 -17.51
CA ALA A 231 -11.33 24.93 -17.26
C ALA A 231 -11.13 26.36 -16.70
N ALA A 232 -10.95 26.49 -15.38
CA ALA A 232 -10.79 27.77 -14.70
C ALA A 232 -9.32 27.94 -14.33
N GLY A 233 -8.50 28.11 -15.38
CA GLY A 233 -7.23 28.82 -15.33
C GLY A 233 -5.97 27.97 -15.12
N GLY A 234 -5.16 27.86 -16.17
CA GLY A 234 -3.71 27.61 -16.09
C GLY A 234 -3.24 26.23 -15.63
N THR A 235 -2.00 25.89 -15.97
CA THR A 235 -1.27 24.75 -15.43
C THR A 235 -0.64 25.06 -14.08
N THR A 236 -1.01 26.18 -13.43
CA THR A 236 -0.43 26.59 -12.15
C THR A 236 -1.51 27.19 -11.28
N GLN A 237 -1.71 26.59 -10.10
CA GLN A 237 -2.73 27.00 -9.14
C GLN A 237 -2.18 26.93 -7.72
N THR A 238 -2.72 27.75 -6.81
CA THR A 238 -2.34 27.69 -5.40
C THR A 238 -3.19 26.66 -4.66
N TRP A 239 -2.66 25.97 -3.65
CA TRP A 239 -3.40 25.21 -2.63
C TRP A 239 -3.20 25.87 -1.26
N ASN A 240 -4.30 26.34 -0.66
CA ASN A 240 -4.34 26.88 0.70
C ASN A 240 -5.71 26.61 1.34
N SER A 241 -5.87 26.99 2.61
CA SER A 241 -7.08 26.71 3.39
C SER A 241 -8.34 27.47 2.95
N THR A 242 -8.22 28.39 1.99
CA THR A 242 -9.32 29.27 1.56
C THR A 242 -9.77 29.05 0.12
N ASN A 243 -8.95 28.40 -0.71
CA ASN A 243 -9.26 28.26 -2.12
C ASN A 243 -10.08 27.02 -2.43
N ALA A 244 -11.01 27.17 -3.39
CA ALA A 244 -11.96 26.13 -3.73
C ALA A 244 -11.55 25.38 -5.01
N PHE A 245 -10.56 24.50 -4.90
CA PHE A 245 -10.05 23.66 -6.00
C PHE A 245 -10.19 22.16 -5.74
N TRP A 246 -10.99 21.73 -4.76
CA TRP A 246 -11.13 20.32 -4.41
C TRP A 246 -12.55 19.81 -4.64
N ASN A 247 -12.69 18.69 -5.36
CA ASN A 247 -13.94 18.00 -5.61
C ASN A 247 -14.20 16.88 -4.58
N ARG A 248 -15.45 16.47 -4.39
CA ARG A 248 -15.82 15.27 -3.59
C ARG A 248 -15.81 14.00 -4.44
N ARG A 249 -15.70 14.13 -5.76
CA ARG A 249 -15.74 13.02 -6.71
C ARG A 249 -14.52 13.09 -7.62
N ALA A 250 -13.89 11.94 -7.84
CA ALA A 250 -12.75 11.80 -8.76
C ALA A 250 -13.08 12.27 -10.19
N ASN A 251 -14.33 12.15 -10.62
CA ASN A 251 -14.76 12.56 -11.95
C ASN A 251 -15.03 14.06 -12.11
N GLY A 252 -14.82 14.90 -11.09
CA GLY A 252 -14.97 16.35 -11.20
C GLY A 252 -16.40 16.86 -11.39
N THR A 253 -17.43 16.03 -11.14
CA THR A 253 -18.84 16.37 -11.51
C THR A 253 -19.59 17.24 -10.50
N ARG A 254 -18.98 17.58 -9.36
CA ARG A 254 -19.58 18.45 -8.32
C ARG A 254 -18.89 19.82 -8.24
N PRO A 255 -19.51 20.84 -7.62
CA PRO A 255 -18.82 22.08 -7.33
C PRO A 255 -17.56 21.87 -6.48
N THR A 256 -16.52 22.65 -6.76
CA THR A 256 -15.29 22.66 -5.96
C THR A 256 -15.50 23.28 -4.59
N ARG A 257 -14.64 22.91 -3.64
CA ARG A 257 -14.59 23.41 -2.26
C ARG A 257 -13.13 23.51 -1.79
N THR A 258 -12.93 24.03 -0.58
CA THR A 258 -11.64 23.99 0.11
C THR A 258 -11.21 22.56 0.41
N PHE A 259 -9.90 22.36 0.56
CA PHE A 259 -9.36 21.08 1.02
C PHE A 259 -9.97 20.71 2.37
N ARG A 260 -10.13 19.41 2.61
CA ARG A 260 -10.55 18.90 3.91
C ARG A 260 -9.32 18.35 4.60
N GLU A 261 -8.92 18.98 5.70
CA GLU A 261 -7.82 18.49 6.53
C GLU A 261 -8.02 17.01 6.90
N PHE A 262 -6.90 16.29 7.03
CA PHE A 262 -6.85 14.86 7.34
C PHE A 262 -7.54 13.96 6.30
N SER A 263 -7.74 14.46 5.07
CA SER A 263 -8.15 13.64 3.93
C SER A 263 -6.95 13.26 3.07
N VAL A 264 -7.13 12.27 2.18
CA VAL A 264 -6.19 12.04 1.08
C VAL A 264 -6.31 13.21 0.10
N ALA A 265 -5.20 13.85 -0.21
CA ALA A 265 -5.11 14.82 -1.28
C ALA A 265 -4.81 14.08 -2.60
N THR A 266 -5.87 13.82 -3.37
CA THR A 266 -5.76 13.11 -4.64
C THR A 266 -5.62 14.12 -5.77
N PHE A 267 -4.48 14.11 -6.43
CA PHE A 267 -4.14 14.88 -7.60
C PHE A 267 -4.62 14.16 -8.86
N SER A 268 -5.95 14.17 -8.99
CA SER A 268 -6.68 13.68 -10.14
C SER A 268 -8.05 14.34 -10.15
N ALA A 269 -8.43 15.04 -11.22
CA ALA A 269 -9.84 15.26 -11.45
C ALA A 269 -10.14 15.50 -12.93
N GLY A 270 -11.15 14.75 -13.39
CA GLY A 270 -11.77 14.93 -14.69
C GLY A 270 -10.86 14.61 -15.88
N THR A 271 -11.31 15.02 -17.06
CA THR A 271 -10.57 14.86 -18.33
C THR A 271 -9.35 15.78 -18.44
N ASP A 272 -9.18 16.71 -17.50
CA ASP A 272 -8.30 17.86 -17.66
C ASP A 272 -6.88 17.59 -17.14
N ALA A 273 -6.72 16.61 -16.24
CA ALA A 273 -5.43 16.16 -15.71
C ALA A 273 -4.76 15.06 -16.55
N ASN A 274 -5.41 14.54 -17.60
CA ASN A 274 -4.87 13.43 -18.36
C ASN A 274 -3.76 13.88 -19.33
N GLY A 275 -2.51 13.46 -19.06
CA GLY A 275 -1.35 13.68 -19.92
C GLY A 275 -0.83 15.12 -19.96
N THR A 276 -1.17 15.95 -18.97
CA THR A 276 -0.73 17.34 -18.86
C THR A 276 0.20 17.53 -17.65
N ASP A 277 1.22 18.37 -17.81
CA ASP A 277 2.01 18.85 -16.69
C ASP A 277 1.27 19.98 -15.98
N TYR A 278 1.26 19.98 -14.65
CA TYR A 278 0.73 21.11 -13.87
C TYR A 278 1.43 21.29 -12.52
N THR A 279 1.21 22.46 -11.95
CA THR A 279 1.89 22.97 -10.76
C THR A 279 0.88 23.39 -9.73
N VAL A 280 1.08 22.93 -8.49
CA VAL A 280 0.33 23.33 -7.31
C VAL A 280 1.26 24.08 -6.37
N ILE A 281 1.07 25.38 -6.23
CA ILE A 281 1.83 26.21 -5.28
C ILE A 281 1.22 26.00 -3.89
N LYS A 282 1.94 25.32 -3.00
CA LYS A 282 1.46 25.10 -1.64
C LYS A 282 1.68 26.34 -0.79
N GLU A 283 0.60 26.93 -0.28
CA GLU A 283 0.64 28.06 0.67
C GLU A 283 0.01 27.67 2.01
N GLY A 284 0.64 28.10 3.11
CA GLY A 284 0.24 27.71 4.47
C GLY A 284 0.51 26.24 4.80
N ASN A 285 0.09 25.82 6.00
CA ASN A 285 0.13 24.42 6.42
C ASN A 285 -1.19 23.71 6.07
N GLU A 286 -1.11 22.49 5.55
CA GLU A 286 -2.28 21.61 5.39
C GLU A 286 -1.98 20.24 5.99
N ASN A 287 -2.90 19.76 6.83
CA ASN A 287 -2.82 18.43 7.40
C ASN A 287 -3.44 17.43 6.42
N VAL A 288 -2.68 16.43 6.00
CA VAL A 288 -3.15 15.40 5.06
C VAL A 288 -3.04 14.03 5.68
N PHE A 289 -3.90 13.12 5.23
CA PHE A 289 -3.73 11.70 5.53
C PHE A 289 -2.66 11.06 4.64
N GLY A 290 -2.73 11.35 3.35
CA GLY A 290 -1.82 10.88 2.32
C GLY A 290 -1.92 11.76 1.08
N LEU A 291 -0.97 11.58 0.18
CA LEU A 291 -1.00 12.18 -1.15
C LEU A 291 -1.17 11.07 -2.18
N ASP A 292 -1.96 11.34 -3.20
CA ASP A 292 -2.21 10.37 -4.27
C ASP A 292 -2.14 11.07 -5.62
N PHE A 293 -1.35 10.55 -6.55
CA PHE A 293 -1.08 11.15 -7.85
C PHE A 293 -1.49 10.18 -8.96
N GLU A 294 -2.76 10.21 -9.35
CA GLU A 294 -3.32 9.23 -10.29
C GLU A 294 -3.21 9.64 -11.78
N ASN A 295 -3.23 10.95 -12.09
CA ASN A 295 -3.32 11.45 -13.46
C ASN A 295 -2.43 12.69 -13.71
N GLY A 296 -1.65 12.65 -14.78
CA GLY A 296 -0.74 13.71 -15.21
C GLY A 296 0.48 13.11 -15.89
N ASN A 297 1.31 13.96 -16.52
CA ASN A 297 2.68 13.56 -16.86
C ASN A 297 3.58 13.87 -15.67
N THR A 298 3.77 15.17 -15.39
CA THR A 298 4.50 15.69 -14.22
C THR A 298 3.61 16.60 -13.39
N ILE A 299 3.50 16.32 -12.10
CA ILE A 299 2.73 17.09 -11.13
C ILE A 299 3.71 17.71 -10.14
N THR A 300 3.90 19.02 -10.20
CA THR A 300 4.84 19.72 -9.31
C THR A 300 4.10 20.38 -8.16
N ILE A 301 4.46 20.06 -6.91
CA ILE A 301 4.03 20.81 -5.73
C ILE A 301 5.11 21.82 -5.35
N GLU A 302 4.97 23.06 -5.81
CA GLU A 302 5.90 24.15 -5.52
C GLU A 302 5.78 24.63 -4.07
N HIS A 303 6.91 25.05 -3.50
CA HIS A 303 6.92 25.70 -2.19
C HIS A 303 6.45 27.16 -2.33
N GLY A 304 5.31 27.49 -1.73
CA GLY A 304 4.89 28.87 -1.53
C GLY A 304 5.63 29.54 -0.36
N THR A 305 5.17 30.72 0.05
CA THR A 305 5.86 31.54 1.07
C THR A 305 5.98 30.84 2.43
N ASN A 306 4.96 30.09 2.84
CA ASN A 306 4.93 29.32 4.09
C ASN A 306 4.30 27.93 3.88
N GLY A 307 4.57 27.30 2.74
CA GLY A 307 3.94 26.03 2.35
C GLY A 307 4.48 24.83 3.11
N SER A 308 3.60 24.07 3.77
CA SER A 308 3.92 22.73 4.28
C SER A 308 2.75 21.76 4.09
N ILE A 309 3.09 20.49 3.85
CA ILE A 309 2.16 19.36 3.88
C ILE A 309 2.53 18.52 5.11
N THR A 310 1.59 18.38 6.05
CA THR A 310 1.83 17.74 7.34
C THR A 310 1.10 16.40 7.46
N PHE A 311 1.84 15.33 7.71
CA PHE A 311 1.35 13.98 7.98
C PHE A 311 1.36 13.72 9.49
N ASP A 312 0.23 13.92 10.17
CA ASP A 312 0.17 13.89 11.65
C ASP A 312 -0.93 12.97 12.18
N ARG A 313 -0.87 12.64 13.48
CA ARG A 313 -1.67 11.60 14.15
C ARG A 313 -3.18 11.84 14.21
N ASN A 314 -3.65 13.06 14.03
CA ASN A 314 -5.07 13.35 14.24
C ASN A 314 -5.91 12.90 13.04
N GLY A 315 -6.49 11.70 13.09
CA GLY A 315 -7.44 11.17 12.11
C GLY A 315 -6.80 10.38 10.96
N GLY A 316 -7.37 9.21 10.66
CA GLY A 316 -7.08 8.46 9.43
C GLY A 316 -6.11 7.27 9.59
N PHE A 317 -6.43 6.24 8.80
CA PHE A 317 -5.94 4.85 8.72
C PHE A 317 -4.40 4.63 8.80
N ALA A 318 -3.98 3.38 8.84
CA ALA A 318 -2.62 2.92 8.94
C ALA A 318 -2.44 1.78 7.96
N PHE A 319 -1.44 1.82 7.07
CA PHE A 319 -0.97 0.55 6.51
C PHE A 319 -0.35 -0.24 7.66
N LEU A 320 -0.96 -1.38 7.98
CA LEU A 320 -0.52 -2.25 9.07
C LEU A 320 0.75 -2.98 8.62
N GLU A 321 1.93 -2.48 9.00
CA GLU A 321 3.10 -3.35 9.08
C GLU A 321 3.09 -4.00 10.46
N GLU A 322 2.96 -5.33 10.50
CA GLU A 322 3.07 -6.10 11.75
C GLU A 322 4.55 -6.10 12.16
N ASP A 323 4.90 -5.35 13.20
CA ASP A 323 6.29 -5.19 13.66
C ASP A 323 6.87 -6.44 14.36
N GLY A 324 6.30 -7.63 14.13
CA GLY A 324 6.71 -8.88 14.77
C GLY A 324 6.47 -8.92 16.29
N VAL A 325 5.91 -7.86 16.90
CA VAL A 325 5.58 -7.76 18.33
C VAL A 325 4.09 -7.45 18.55
N GLY A 326 3.28 -7.44 17.47
CA GLY A 326 1.84 -7.24 17.54
C GLY A 326 1.44 -5.78 17.80
N LYS A 327 2.29 -4.80 17.47
CA LYS A 327 1.89 -3.39 17.42
C LYS A 327 1.71 -2.96 15.96
N VAL A 328 0.56 -2.37 15.70
CA VAL A 328 0.24 -1.74 14.42
C VAL A 328 1.06 -0.44 14.27
N LYS A 329 1.96 -0.36 13.28
CA LYS A 329 2.50 0.94 12.86
C LYS A 329 1.45 1.70 12.06
N ARG A 330 1.25 3.00 12.37
CA ARG A 330 0.35 3.88 11.62
C ARG A 330 1.11 4.68 10.56
N GLN A 331 0.95 4.29 9.29
CA GLN A 331 1.68 4.89 8.18
C GLN A 331 0.78 5.73 7.25
N SER A 332 1.20 6.97 6.98
CA SER A 332 0.72 7.81 5.88
C SER A 332 1.35 7.38 4.55
N PHE A 333 0.89 7.91 3.43
CA PHE A 333 1.44 7.51 2.14
C PHE A 333 1.57 8.65 1.14
N ILE A 334 2.44 8.43 0.16
CA ILE A 334 2.53 9.18 -1.08
C ILE A 334 2.46 8.14 -2.22
N ASN A 335 1.28 7.98 -2.81
CA ASN A 335 1.08 7.10 -3.95
C ASN A 335 1.33 7.84 -5.25
N VAL A 336 2.17 7.29 -6.13
CA VAL A 336 2.37 7.83 -7.48
C VAL A 336 2.08 6.73 -8.50
N GLU A 337 1.07 6.95 -9.33
CA GLU A 337 0.58 5.95 -10.27
C GLU A 337 1.57 5.71 -11.42
N SER A 338 1.45 4.55 -12.07
CA SER A 338 2.33 4.17 -13.18
C SER A 338 2.37 5.23 -14.29
N GLY A 339 3.59 5.65 -14.66
CA GLY A 339 3.79 6.64 -15.73
C GLY A 339 3.62 8.10 -15.29
N VAL A 340 3.27 8.35 -14.02
CA VAL A 340 3.20 9.69 -13.43
C VAL A 340 4.50 10.02 -12.71
N THR A 341 4.91 11.29 -12.78
CA THR A 341 5.97 11.87 -11.96
C THR A 341 5.37 12.92 -11.02
N ALA A 342 5.55 12.75 -9.71
CA ALA A 342 5.23 13.77 -8.71
C ALA A 342 6.53 14.44 -8.27
N ASP A 343 6.64 15.76 -8.41
CA ASP A 343 7.80 16.54 -7.97
C ASP A 343 7.41 17.46 -6.81
N ILE A 344 7.79 17.09 -5.60
CA ILE A 344 7.43 17.83 -4.38
C ILE A 344 8.60 18.69 -3.96
N LYS A 345 8.38 20.01 -3.99
CA LYS A 345 9.33 21.03 -3.53
C LYS A 345 8.96 21.64 -2.19
N THR A 346 7.68 21.63 -1.84
CA THR A 346 7.24 22.10 -0.53
C THR A 346 7.80 21.25 0.62
N VAL A 347 7.84 21.84 1.82
CA VAL A 347 8.20 21.15 3.06
C VAL A 347 7.20 20.01 3.33
N LEU A 348 7.73 18.81 3.57
CA LEU A 348 6.98 17.73 4.18
C LEU A 348 7.21 17.78 5.70
N ALA A 349 6.16 17.60 6.49
CA ALA A 349 6.23 17.71 7.94
C ALA A 349 5.38 16.63 8.61
N GLY A 350 5.55 16.46 9.92
CA GLY A 350 4.68 15.61 10.74
C GLY A 350 5.41 14.44 11.41
N THR A 351 4.63 13.63 12.13
CA THR A 351 5.15 12.59 13.04
C THR A 351 4.83 11.17 12.60
N ARG A 352 4.01 11.00 11.56
CA ARG A 352 3.70 9.68 11.00
C ARG A 352 4.82 9.21 10.09
N ASP A 353 5.02 7.89 10.08
CA ASP A 353 5.78 7.22 9.03
C ASP A 353 5.06 7.45 7.69
N VAL A 354 5.82 7.56 6.59
CA VAL A 354 5.29 7.82 5.26
C VAL A 354 5.81 6.77 4.29
N ALA A 355 4.93 6.04 3.62
CA ALA A 355 5.30 5.13 2.53
C ALA A 355 5.20 5.81 1.17
N LYS A 356 6.25 5.72 0.37
CA LYS A 356 6.17 5.89 -1.09
C LYS A 356 5.63 4.59 -1.70
N THR A 357 4.43 4.68 -2.25
CA THR A 357 3.73 3.57 -2.93
C THR A 357 3.46 3.91 -4.39
N GLY A 358 2.87 2.97 -5.13
CA GLY A 358 2.63 3.10 -6.57
C GLY A 358 3.91 2.99 -7.39
N SER A 359 3.79 2.56 -8.65
CA SER A 359 4.97 2.27 -9.49
C SER A 359 5.55 3.49 -10.21
N GLY A 360 4.98 4.69 -10.01
CA GLY A 360 5.48 5.94 -10.57
C GLY A 360 6.66 6.54 -9.80
N THR A 361 7.08 7.74 -10.23
CA THR A 361 8.27 8.43 -9.71
C THR A 361 7.86 9.57 -8.78
N LEU A 362 8.32 9.53 -7.53
CA LEU A 362 8.29 10.66 -6.61
C LEU A 362 9.68 11.32 -6.61
N ILE A 363 9.74 12.61 -6.88
CA ILE A 363 10.93 13.44 -6.80
C ILE A 363 10.79 14.39 -5.61
N LEU A 364 11.80 14.42 -4.75
CA LEU A 364 11.91 15.41 -3.68
C LEU A 364 13.03 16.42 -4.05
N SER A 365 12.65 17.49 -4.75
CA SER A 365 13.60 18.45 -5.35
C SER A 365 13.66 19.83 -4.66
N GLY A 366 12.88 20.04 -3.60
CA GLY A 366 12.81 21.36 -2.97
C GLY A 366 14.05 21.74 -2.16
N ASN A 367 14.18 23.04 -1.88
CA ASN A 367 15.39 23.62 -1.26
C ASN A 367 15.24 23.93 0.23
N THR A 368 14.09 23.59 0.81
CA THR A 368 13.79 23.77 2.24
C THR A 368 13.71 22.41 2.91
N GLU A 369 14.35 22.29 4.07
CA GLU A 369 14.36 21.07 4.88
C GLU A 369 12.94 20.66 5.27
N SER A 370 12.65 19.37 5.08
CA SER A 370 11.43 18.74 5.56
C SER A 370 11.56 18.40 7.05
N THR A 371 10.50 18.63 7.82
CA THR A 371 10.44 18.36 9.27
C THR A 371 9.64 17.09 9.59
N LEU A 372 9.67 16.12 8.66
CA LEU A 372 9.21 14.76 8.93
C LEU A 372 10.05 14.16 10.06
N SER A 373 9.38 13.48 10.99
CA SER A 373 10.04 12.77 12.10
C SER A 373 9.67 11.29 12.18
N GLY A 374 8.66 10.85 11.40
CA GLY A 374 8.43 9.44 11.13
C GLY A 374 9.30 8.93 9.98
N GLU A 375 9.50 7.62 9.91
CA GLU A 375 10.31 6.95 8.90
C GLU A 375 9.71 7.16 7.49
N LEU A 376 10.56 7.42 6.49
CA LEU A 376 10.16 7.45 5.08
C LEU A 376 10.50 6.12 4.42
N SER A 377 9.50 5.30 4.10
CA SER A 377 9.72 4.02 3.44
C SER A 377 9.49 4.06 1.93
N VAL A 378 10.27 3.31 1.16
CA VAL A 378 10.19 3.19 -0.30
C VAL A 378 9.72 1.78 -0.64
N GLU A 379 8.40 1.63 -0.71
CA GLU A 379 7.73 0.33 -0.90
C GLU A 379 7.59 -0.05 -2.38
N ASN A 380 7.40 0.95 -3.26
CA ASN A 380 7.25 0.72 -4.70
C ASN A 380 7.59 1.97 -5.54
N GLY A 381 7.87 1.74 -6.82
CA GLY A 381 8.24 2.78 -7.78
C GLY A 381 9.58 3.40 -7.45
N ILE A 382 9.76 4.68 -7.79
CA ILE A 382 11.02 5.40 -7.57
C ILE A 382 10.79 6.54 -6.57
N LEU A 383 11.60 6.62 -5.53
CA LEU A 383 11.85 7.84 -4.76
C LEU A 383 13.19 8.42 -5.22
N GLN A 384 13.14 9.55 -5.92
CA GLN A 384 14.32 10.30 -6.32
C GLN A 384 14.56 11.48 -5.38
N MET A 385 15.76 11.57 -4.86
CA MET A 385 16.25 12.71 -4.10
C MET A 385 17.05 13.61 -5.03
N SER A 386 16.67 14.90 -5.13
CA SER A 386 17.29 15.85 -6.06
C SER A 386 17.27 17.31 -5.59
N GLY A 387 17.19 17.52 -4.27
CA GLY A 387 17.21 18.86 -3.67
C GLY A 387 18.49 19.64 -3.99
N THR A 388 18.36 20.95 -4.22
CA THR A 388 19.51 21.85 -4.52
C THR A 388 19.78 22.87 -3.42
N GLY A 389 19.09 22.74 -2.27
CA GLY A 389 19.24 23.61 -1.11
C GLY A 389 20.45 23.23 -0.25
N THR A 390 20.98 24.20 0.51
CA THR A 390 22.13 23.98 1.39
C THR A 390 21.78 23.23 2.68
N ASP A 391 20.50 23.09 3.00
CA ASP A 391 19.97 22.34 4.14
C ASP A 391 19.49 20.96 3.66
N PRO A 392 19.53 19.92 4.52
CA PRO A 392 19.13 18.57 4.15
C PRO A 392 17.69 18.57 3.64
N ARG A 393 17.41 17.94 2.50
CA ARG A 393 16.03 17.82 2.00
C ARG A 393 15.16 16.97 2.95
N ILE A 394 15.72 15.88 3.48
CA ILE A 394 15.08 14.96 4.44
C ILE A 394 16.03 14.69 5.60
N ASN A 395 15.52 14.76 6.83
CA ASN A 395 16.27 14.52 8.06
C ASN A 395 15.56 13.51 8.98
N THR A 396 14.97 12.49 8.35
CA THR A 396 14.34 11.34 9.01
C THR A 396 14.92 10.06 8.44
N ASP A 397 14.83 8.97 9.19
CA ASP A 397 15.30 7.65 8.77
C ASP A 397 14.55 7.18 7.51
N ILE A 398 15.26 6.44 6.66
CA ILE A 398 14.74 5.93 5.39
C ILE A 398 14.79 4.42 5.39
N LYS A 399 13.70 3.81 4.94
CA LYS A 399 13.60 2.37 4.71
C LYS A 399 13.40 2.08 3.23
N VAL A 400 14.19 1.19 2.63
CA VAL A 400 13.99 0.73 1.24
C VAL A 400 13.48 -0.71 1.28
N ASN A 401 12.23 -0.89 0.84
CA ASN A 401 11.52 -2.16 0.94
C ASN A 401 10.71 -2.46 -0.34
N GLY A 402 11.41 -2.70 -1.45
CA GLY A 402 10.83 -3.17 -2.70
C GLY A 402 10.79 -2.14 -3.83
N GLY A 403 10.85 -0.84 -3.52
CA GLY A 403 11.02 0.22 -4.51
C GLY A 403 12.48 0.57 -4.82
N THR A 404 12.67 1.68 -5.54
CA THR A 404 13.99 2.25 -5.85
C THR A 404 14.19 3.55 -5.11
N LEU A 405 15.23 3.63 -4.27
CA LEU A 405 15.77 4.91 -3.80
C LEU A 405 16.83 5.36 -4.79
N PHE A 406 16.60 6.49 -5.47
CA PHE A 406 17.55 7.09 -6.39
C PHE A 406 18.13 8.39 -5.80
N ILE A 407 19.40 8.33 -5.40
CA ILE A 407 20.17 9.46 -4.90
C ILE A 407 20.86 10.08 -6.11
N SER A 408 20.46 11.29 -6.49
CA SER A 408 21.02 12.01 -7.64
C SER A 408 21.06 13.49 -7.36
N GLU A 409 22.25 14.07 -7.28
CA GLU A 409 22.40 15.52 -7.22
C GLU A 409 22.41 16.09 -8.64
N THR A 410 21.70 17.19 -8.84
CA THR A 410 21.85 18.00 -10.07
C THR A 410 22.96 19.05 -9.93
N ASP A 411 23.46 19.26 -8.71
CA ASP A 411 24.58 20.15 -8.40
C ASP A 411 25.62 19.39 -7.56
N PRO A 412 26.78 19.00 -8.13
CA PRO A 412 27.80 18.22 -7.45
C PRO A 412 28.56 19.01 -6.36
N THR A 413 28.17 20.26 -6.11
CA THR A 413 28.67 21.07 -4.99
C THR A 413 27.76 21.03 -3.77
N ASN A 414 26.60 20.38 -3.87
CA ASN A 414 25.58 20.34 -2.83
C ASN A 414 25.33 18.93 -2.29
N ASN A 415 26.08 18.59 -1.25
CA ASN A 415 26.15 17.30 -0.58
C ASN A 415 25.16 17.20 0.61
N ASN A 416 23.89 17.52 0.39
CA ASN A 416 22.96 17.66 1.51
C ASN A 416 21.52 17.32 1.12
N GLN A 417 21.29 16.16 0.50
CA GLN A 417 19.94 15.63 0.34
C GLN A 417 19.44 15.02 1.64
N PHE A 418 20.34 14.46 2.44
CA PHE A 418 20.01 13.84 3.73
C PHE A 418 20.70 14.54 4.90
N GLY A 419 20.02 14.55 6.05
CA GLY A 419 20.65 14.93 7.29
C GLY A 419 21.76 13.93 7.66
N SER A 420 22.85 14.42 8.25
CA SER A 420 24.04 13.60 8.54
C SER A 420 23.80 12.44 9.51
N ASN A 421 22.62 12.37 10.15
CA ASN A 421 22.23 11.30 11.07
C ASN A 421 21.06 10.45 10.52
N THR A 422 20.64 10.67 9.28
CA THR A 422 19.58 9.89 8.64
C THR A 422 20.07 8.45 8.47
N ASN A 423 19.51 7.50 9.21
CA ASN A 423 19.86 6.10 9.04
C ASN A 423 19.13 5.51 7.83
N LEU A 424 19.76 4.50 7.22
CA LEU A 424 19.21 3.77 6.10
C LEU A 424 18.98 2.30 6.49
N THR A 425 17.74 1.87 6.46
CA THR A 425 17.37 0.46 6.55
C THR A 425 17.15 -0.08 5.14
N TYR A 426 17.91 -1.09 4.73
CA TYR A 426 17.76 -1.72 3.42
C TYR A 426 17.27 -3.15 3.59
N GLU A 427 16.00 -3.36 3.25
CA GLU A 427 15.31 -4.65 3.27
C GLU A 427 15.35 -5.30 1.89
N ASN A 428 14.72 -4.67 0.89
CA ASN A 428 14.65 -5.18 -0.48
C ASN A 428 14.52 -4.02 -1.45
N GLY A 429 14.64 -4.27 -2.76
CA GLY A 429 14.52 -3.25 -3.80
C GLY A 429 15.89 -2.78 -4.32
N LEU A 430 15.97 -1.55 -4.79
CA LEU A 430 17.16 -1.01 -5.46
C LEU A 430 17.60 0.31 -4.81
N ILE A 431 18.89 0.46 -4.53
CA ILE A 431 19.47 1.77 -4.27
C ILE A 431 20.31 2.14 -5.49
N GLN A 432 20.03 3.31 -6.06
CA GLN A 432 20.81 3.91 -7.13
C GLN A 432 21.51 5.16 -6.60
N VAL A 433 22.80 5.26 -6.87
CA VAL A 433 23.62 6.42 -6.55
C VAL A 433 24.18 6.94 -7.88
N GLY A 434 23.58 8.01 -8.39
CA GLY A 434 24.14 8.76 -9.51
C GLY A 434 25.11 9.82 -9.01
N GLU A 435 25.37 10.85 -9.83
CA GLU A 435 26.21 12.02 -9.49
C GLU A 435 25.81 12.64 -8.14
N ALA A 436 26.36 12.15 -7.02
CA ALA A 436 25.96 12.52 -5.68
C ALA A 436 27.12 12.38 -4.71
N ASN A 437 27.16 13.16 -3.65
CA ASN A 437 28.17 13.09 -2.61
C ASN A 437 27.52 13.18 -1.22
N GLU A 438 26.81 12.13 -0.81
CA GLU A 438 25.93 12.17 0.36
C GLU A 438 26.56 11.58 1.63
N SER A 439 26.18 12.15 2.78
CA SER A 439 26.53 11.63 4.11
C SER A 439 25.27 11.25 4.86
N LEU A 440 25.22 9.99 5.30
CA LEU A 440 24.13 9.35 6.01
C LEU A 440 24.61 8.89 7.39
N GLY A 441 23.65 8.53 8.23
CA GLY A 441 23.89 7.79 9.46
C GLY A 441 24.32 6.34 9.16
N THR A 442 23.85 5.40 9.97
CA THR A 442 24.22 3.99 9.83
C THR A 442 23.42 3.28 8.73
N LEU A 443 23.96 2.17 8.23
CA LEU A 443 23.27 1.26 7.33
C LEU A 443 22.91 -0.05 8.06
N THR A 444 21.64 -0.41 8.00
CA THR A 444 21.11 -1.68 8.52
C THR A 444 20.62 -2.54 7.36
N LEU A 445 20.99 -3.84 7.34
CA LEU A 445 20.64 -4.77 6.25
C LEU A 445 19.77 -5.94 6.71
N THR A 446 18.52 -5.97 6.27
CA THR A 446 17.52 -7.01 6.58
C THR A 446 17.06 -7.73 5.32
N LEU A 447 18.04 -8.10 4.47
CA LEU A 447 17.80 -8.65 3.14
C LEU A 447 17.09 -10.00 3.13
N THR A 448 15.98 -10.10 2.37
CA THR A 448 15.28 -11.37 2.10
C THR A 448 15.73 -12.06 0.82
N GLU A 449 16.39 -11.31 -0.07
CA GLU A 449 17.07 -11.77 -1.29
C GLU A 449 18.34 -10.93 -1.56
N ASP A 450 19.16 -11.35 -2.52
CA ASP A 450 20.29 -10.52 -2.98
C ASP A 450 19.76 -9.19 -3.54
N SER A 451 20.32 -8.07 -3.07
CA SER A 451 19.83 -6.72 -3.39
C SER A 451 20.95 -5.84 -3.93
N ASN A 452 20.63 -4.90 -4.82
CA ASN A 452 21.63 -4.14 -5.57
C ASN A 452 21.81 -2.71 -5.04
N LEU A 453 23.05 -2.34 -4.79
CA LEU A 453 23.52 -0.95 -4.73
C LEU A 453 24.19 -0.62 -6.06
N ASP A 454 23.50 0.15 -6.88
CA ASP A 454 23.90 0.49 -8.24
C ASP A 454 24.52 1.89 -8.30
N MET A 455 25.81 1.96 -8.64
CA MET A 455 26.56 3.22 -8.76
C MET A 455 26.37 3.91 -10.13
N THR A 456 25.32 3.54 -10.88
CA THR A 456 24.92 4.01 -12.23
C THR A 456 25.93 3.83 -13.37
N GLY A 457 27.23 3.70 -13.06
CA GLY A 457 28.31 3.53 -14.03
C GLY A 457 28.52 4.76 -14.91
N ASP A 458 28.10 5.94 -14.43
CA ASP A 458 28.39 7.19 -15.09
C ASP A 458 29.86 7.60 -14.83
N SER A 459 30.44 8.42 -15.71
CA SER A 459 31.86 8.83 -15.60
C SER A 459 32.08 9.94 -14.56
N THR A 460 31.13 10.09 -13.65
CA THR A 460 30.98 11.21 -12.73
C THR A 460 31.19 10.71 -11.31
N THR A 461 31.43 11.62 -10.38
CA THR A 461 31.87 11.23 -9.04
C THR A 461 30.67 10.98 -8.15
N SER A 462 30.51 9.72 -7.72
CA SER A 462 29.44 9.26 -6.84
C SER A 462 30.04 8.78 -5.53
N LYS A 463 29.70 9.46 -4.43
CA LYS A 463 30.19 9.14 -3.09
C LYS A 463 29.03 9.01 -2.12
N ILE A 464 29.08 7.95 -1.33
CA ILE A 464 28.17 7.75 -0.22
C ILE A 464 28.97 7.44 1.03
N PHE A 465 28.71 8.18 2.09
CA PHE A 465 29.34 8.02 3.40
C PHE A 465 28.28 7.57 4.39
N PHE A 466 28.45 6.38 4.97
CA PHE A 466 27.71 5.95 6.13
C PHE A 466 28.57 6.16 7.38
N GLU A 467 27.92 6.47 8.51
CA GLU A 467 28.54 6.36 9.82
C GLU A 467 28.93 4.89 10.15
N ASP A 468 29.70 4.70 11.23
CA ASP A 468 30.13 3.38 11.68
C ASP A 468 28.91 2.47 11.92
N SER A 469 28.74 1.48 11.03
CA SER A 469 27.60 0.56 11.04
C SER A 469 27.93 -0.76 11.74
N SER A 470 29.08 -0.87 12.42
CA SER A 470 29.49 -2.10 13.10
C SER A 470 28.60 -2.51 14.27
N GLY A 471 27.78 -1.57 14.76
CA GLY A 471 26.76 -1.83 15.79
C GLY A 471 25.42 -2.33 15.24
N GLU A 472 25.17 -2.19 13.94
CA GLU A 472 23.89 -2.51 13.32
C GLU A 472 23.74 -4.01 13.03
N ASP A 473 22.52 -4.52 13.17
CA ASP A 473 22.25 -5.92 12.85
C ASP A 473 22.09 -6.11 11.34
N TRP A 474 22.96 -6.92 10.76
CA TRP A 474 22.82 -7.36 9.38
C TRP A 474 22.29 -8.80 9.41
N SER A 475 21.10 -8.99 9.98
CA SER A 475 20.39 -10.26 10.05
C SER A 475 19.48 -10.44 8.83
N GLY A 476 19.92 -11.20 7.84
CA GLY A 476 19.09 -11.62 6.69
C GLY A 476 18.69 -13.10 6.78
N SER A 477 17.68 -13.51 6.01
CA SER A 477 17.30 -14.92 5.86
C SER A 477 18.32 -15.68 5.01
N GLY A 478 19.48 -16.02 5.58
CA GLY A 478 20.50 -16.85 4.94
C GLY A 478 21.69 -16.07 4.38
N SER A 479 22.26 -16.55 3.27
CA SER A 479 23.51 -16.04 2.68
C SER A 479 23.33 -14.86 1.72
N ASN A 480 22.24 -14.08 1.88
CA ASN A 480 21.89 -12.99 0.97
C ASN A 480 22.91 -11.83 1.04
N GLN A 481 23.26 -11.30 -0.12
CA GLN A 481 24.35 -10.34 -0.32
C GLN A 481 23.84 -8.97 -0.79
N LEU A 482 24.55 -7.92 -0.33
CA LEU A 482 24.51 -6.61 -0.96
C LEU A 482 25.45 -6.64 -2.17
N LEU A 483 24.88 -6.52 -3.36
CA LEU A 483 25.60 -6.53 -4.62
C LEU A 483 25.87 -5.09 -5.07
N VAL A 484 27.13 -4.69 -5.07
CA VAL A 484 27.56 -3.40 -5.60
C VAL A 484 27.81 -3.55 -7.11
N THR A 485 26.99 -2.89 -7.93
CA THR A 485 27.08 -2.94 -9.39
C THR A 485 27.54 -1.61 -9.97
N ASN A 486 28.08 -1.66 -11.18
CA ASN A 486 28.48 -0.48 -11.96
C ASN A 486 29.49 0.46 -11.26
N TRP A 487 30.23 -0.04 -10.27
CA TRP A 487 31.25 0.71 -9.54
C TRP A 487 32.51 0.93 -10.40
N ASP A 488 32.97 2.18 -10.52
CA ASP A 488 34.14 2.66 -11.26
C ASP A 488 35.17 3.36 -10.36
N GLY A 489 35.56 2.70 -9.27
CA GLY A 489 36.68 3.13 -8.42
C GLY A 489 37.99 2.38 -8.69
N VAL A 490 39.01 2.63 -7.86
CA VAL A 490 40.31 1.95 -7.97
C VAL A 490 40.34 0.67 -7.13
N VAL A 491 40.29 -0.47 -7.81
CA VAL A 491 40.37 -1.82 -7.22
C VAL A 491 41.51 -1.95 -6.21
N ASN A 492 41.25 -2.57 -5.05
CA ASN A 492 42.18 -2.80 -3.93
C ASN A 492 42.73 -1.55 -3.21
N TYR A 493 42.59 -0.34 -3.75
CA TYR A 493 43.26 0.85 -3.21
C TYR A 493 42.32 2.02 -2.87
N GLY A 494 41.10 2.03 -3.40
CA GLY A 494 40.12 3.08 -3.16
C GLY A 494 40.41 4.35 -3.96
N GLY A 495 39.49 5.31 -3.89
CA GLY A 495 39.47 6.46 -4.80
C GLY A 495 38.78 6.14 -6.13
N GLY A 496 38.80 7.11 -7.02
CA GLY A 496 38.16 7.02 -8.34
C GLY A 496 36.85 7.80 -8.38
N ASN A 497 35.99 7.42 -9.33
CA ASN A 497 34.69 8.06 -9.53
C ASN A 497 33.72 7.63 -8.44
N ASP A 498 33.67 6.33 -8.17
CA ASP A 498 32.73 5.77 -7.20
C ASP A 498 33.40 5.39 -5.88
N GLN A 499 32.84 5.85 -4.77
CA GLN A 499 33.35 5.57 -3.44
C GLN A 499 32.23 5.32 -2.43
N ILE A 500 32.36 4.26 -1.64
CA ILE A 500 31.41 3.90 -0.58
C ILE A 500 32.20 3.77 0.71
N PHE A 501 31.81 4.52 1.74
CA PHE A 501 32.49 4.55 3.03
C PHE A 501 31.59 4.09 4.18
N PHE A 502 32.20 3.41 5.16
CA PHE A 502 31.60 3.09 6.45
C PHE A 502 32.52 3.58 7.57
N GLY A 503 32.06 4.59 8.30
CA GLY A 503 32.85 5.31 9.28
C GLY A 503 34.14 5.90 8.69
N SER A 504 35.19 5.97 9.51
CA SER A 504 36.48 6.57 9.14
C SER A 504 37.66 5.60 9.27
N SER A 505 37.39 4.30 9.44
CA SER A 505 38.43 3.28 9.61
C SER A 505 37.94 1.87 9.26
N ILE A 506 38.84 0.88 9.31
CA ILE A 506 38.51 -0.53 9.11
C ILE A 506 37.49 -1.10 10.10
N THR A 507 37.16 -0.37 11.18
CA THR A 507 36.17 -0.79 12.18
C THR A 507 34.74 -0.40 11.81
N GLY A 508 34.54 0.38 10.74
CA GLY A 508 33.21 0.83 10.33
C GLY A 508 32.22 -0.29 9.97
N LEU A 509 32.75 -1.50 9.74
CA LEU A 509 32.00 -2.73 9.57
C LEU A 509 32.70 -3.87 10.34
N THR A 510 31.90 -4.82 10.83
CA THR A 510 32.42 -6.11 11.31
C THR A 510 32.81 -7.03 10.15
N ALA A 511 33.64 -8.04 10.42
CA ALA A 511 34.01 -9.03 9.41
C ALA A 511 32.80 -9.79 8.84
N GLY A 512 31.76 -10.04 9.66
CA GLY A 512 30.53 -10.69 9.21
C GLY A 512 29.72 -9.81 8.28
N GLN A 513 29.60 -8.51 8.58
CA GLN A 513 28.92 -7.55 7.70
C GLN A 513 29.66 -7.39 6.37
N LEU A 514 31.00 -7.25 6.41
CA LEU A 514 31.81 -7.12 5.21
C LEU A 514 31.70 -8.32 4.25
N ASP A 515 31.57 -9.55 4.78
CA ASP A 515 31.39 -10.75 3.96
C ASP A 515 30.06 -10.76 3.18
N ARG A 516 29.06 -9.99 3.62
CA ARG A 516 27.78 -9.84 2.92
C ARG A 516 27.85 -8.89 1.72
N ILE A 517 28.95 -8.16 1.53
CA ILE A 517 29.09 -7.21 0.42
C ILE A 517 29.91 -7.86 -0.69
N LYS A 518 29.37 -7.86 -1.92
CA LYS A 518 30.11 -8.29 -3.12
C LYS A 518 30.05 -7.21 -4.19
N PHE A 519 31.14 -7.08 -4.94
CA PHE A 519 31.20 -6.22 -6.12
C PHE A 519 31.00 -7.06 -7.38
N VAL A 520 30.06 -6.65 -8.24
CA VAL A 520 29.74 -7.31 -9.49
C VAL A 520 30.26 -6.48 -10.65
N ASN A 521 31.17 -7.07 -11.42
CA ASN A 521 31.84 -6.46 -12.56
C ASN A 521 32.51 -5.08 -12.29
N PRO A 522 33.21 -4.86 -11.15
CA PRO A 522 33.73 -3.54 -10.80
C PRO A 522 34.81 -3.05 -11.78
N ALA A 523 34.77 -1.78 -12.18
CA ALA A 523 35.75 -1.11 -13.04
C ALA A 523 36.11 -1.94 -14.29
N ASP A 524 35.08 -2.41 -15.00
CA ASP A 524 35.14 -3.30 -16.17
C ASP A 524 35.79 -4.68 -15.92
N ARG A 525 35.94 -5.11 -14.66
CA ARG A 525 36.49 -6.43 -14.30
C ARG A 525 35.39 -7.46 -14.18
N MET A 526 35.21 -8.29 -15.21
CA MET A 526 34.22 -9.37 -15.17
C MET A 526 34.35 -10.27 -13.94
N GLY A 527 33.24 -10.57 -13.26
CA GLY A 527 33.16 -11.48 -12.12
C GLY A 527 32.53 -10.83 -10.88
N THR A 528 32.39 -11.64 -9.83
CA THR A 528 31.93 -11.21 -8.51
C THR A 528 33.09 -11.32 -7.53
N TYR A 529 33.34 -10.24 -6.77
CA TYR A 529 34.51 -10.12 -5.90
C TYR A 529 34.09 -9.77 -4.47
N ASP A 530 34.81 -10.30 -3.48
CA ASP A 530 34.61 -9.98 -2.08
C ASP A 530 34.97 -8.51 -1.81
N ALA A 531 34.29 -7.88 -0.85
CA ALA A 531 34.68 -6.56 -0.37
C ALA A 531 35.84 -6.64 0.63
N ILE A 532 36.72 -5.64 0.61
CA ILE A 532 37.63 -5.30 1.70
C ILE A 532 37.39 -3.87 2.14
N ILE A 533 37.59 -3.59 3.43
CA ILE A 533 37.54 -2.22 3.97
C ILE A 533 38.95 -1.67 4.18
N LEU A 534 39.19 -0.45 3.72
CA LEU A 534 40.46 0.25 3.83
C LEU A 534 40.57 1.00 5.16
N SER A 535 41.77 1.47 5.51
CA SER A 535 42.00 2.28 6.71
C SER A 535 41.26 3.62 6.72
N THR A 536 40.69 4.01 5.59
CA THR A 536 39.86 5.20 5.41
C THR A 536 38.38 4.95 5.70
N GLY A 537 37.96 3.69 5.89
CA GLY A 537 36.54 3.30 5.93
C GLY A 537 35.95 2.97 4.56
N GLU A 538 36.68 3.20 3.47
CA GLU A 538 36.23 2.89 2.11
C GLU A 538 36.18 1.38 1.87
N ILE A 539 35.07 0.88 1.30
CA ILE A 539 34.98 -0.49 0.80
C ILE A 539 35.36 -0.56 -0.68
N VAL A 540 36.14 -1.58 -1.04
CA VAL A 540 36.61 -1.80 -2.41
C VAL A 540 36.58 -3.28 -2.77
N PRO A 541 36.50 -3.65 -4.06
CA PRO A 541 36.64 -5.03 -4.48
C PRO A 541 38.04 -5.57 -4.18
N PHE A 542 38.11 -6.76 -3.60
CA PHE A 542 39.32 -7.54 -3.45
C PHE A 542 39.54 -8.42 -4.67
N ILE A 543 40.50 -8.03 -5.50
CA ILE A 543 40.95 -8.85 -6.64
C ILE A 543 42.34 -9.38 -6.30
N PRO A 544 42.51 -10.70 -6.10
CA PRO A 544 43.82 -11.28 -5.84
C PRO A 544 44.76 -10.94 -6.99
N ILE A 545 45.76 -10.12 -6.72
CA ILE A 545 46.82 -9.86 -7.71
C ILE A 545 47.67 -11.13 -7.72
N PRO A 546 47.76 -11.87 -8.84
CA PRO A 546 48.58 -13.07 -8.89
C PRO A 546 50.00 -12.69 -8.52
N GLU A 547 50.56 -13.34 -7.49
CA GLU A 547 51.92 -13.03 -7.05
C GLU A 547 52.88 -13.11 -8.24
N PRO A 548 53.83 -12.17 -8.38
CA PRO A 548 54.78 -12.17 -9.50
C PRO A 548 55.50 -13.52 -9.67
N THR A 549 55.67 -14.27 -8.58
CA THR A 549 56.28 -15.60 -8.52
C THR A 549 55.56 -16.65 -9.36
N THR A 550 54.24 -16.54 -9.55
CA THR A 550 53.46 -17.46 -10.40
C THR A 550 53.78 -17.22 -11.88
N ILE A 551 53.95 -15.95 -12.28
CA ILE A 551 54.30 -15.56 -13.65
C ILE A 551 55.77 -15.88 -13.93
N PHE A 552 56.69 -15.54 -13.02
CA PHE A 552 58.11 -15.85 -13.17
C PHE A 552 58.41 -17.35 -13.06
N GLY A 553 57.68 -18.09 -12.23
CA GLY A 553 57.75 -19.55 -12.14
C GLY A 553 57.30 -20.23 -13.43
N GLY A 554 56.20 -19.76 -14.03
CA GLY A 554 55.70 -20.22 -15.33
C GLY A 554 56.67 -19.93 -16.48
N ILE A 555 57.18 -18.70 -16.57
CA ILE A 555 58.16 -18.33 -17.60
C ILE A 555 59.49 -19.09 -17.39
N GLY A 556 59.92 -19.26 -16.14
CA GLY A 556 61.13 -20.00 -15.78
C GLY A 556 61.07 -21.48 -16.17
N LEU A 557 59.92 -22.14 -15.92
CA LEU A 557 59.69 -23.54 -16.33
C LEU A 557 59.64 -23.68 -17.85
N THR A 558 59.00 -22.75 -18.57
CA THR A 558 58.95 -22.75 -20.03
C THR A 558 60.34 -22.54 -20.64
N ALA A 559 61.15 -21.65 -20.06
CA ALA A 559 62.54 -21.42 -20.48
C ALA A 559 63.43 -22.64 -20.23
N LEU A 560 63.26 -23.33 -19.10
CA LEU A 560 63.95 -24.59 -18.78
C LEU A 560 63.55 -25.73 -19.73
N ALA A 561 62.26 -25.85 -20.06
CA ALA A 561 61.78 -26.82 -21.03
C ALA A 561 62.37 -26.56 -22.42
N LEU A 562 62.36 -25.30 -22.89
CA LEU A 562 62.95 -24.90 -24.17
C LEU A 562 64.46 -25.16 -24.23
N THR A 563 65.20 -24.85 -23.15
CA THR A 563 66.64 -25.16 -23.09
C THR A 563 66.91 -26.66 -23.05
N HIS A 564 66.06 -27.46 -22.40
CA HIS A 564 66.15 -28.91 -22.40
C HIS A 564 65.91 -29.49 -23.81
N PHE A 565 64.87 -29.05 -24.51
CA PHE A 565 64.59 -29.44 -25.89
C PHE A 565 65.71 -29.02 -26.86
N TYR A 566 66.25 -27.80 -26.71
CA TYR A 566 67.38 -27.34 -27.50
C TYR A 566 68.63 -28.22 -27.30
N ARG A 567 68.94 -28.59 -26.05
CA ARG A 567 70.05 -29.52 -25.74
C ARG A 567 69.83 -30.92 -26.30
N MET A 568 68.61 -31.45 -26.24
CA MET A 568 68.29 -32.75 -26.85
C MET A 568 68.42 -32.73 -28.38
N ARG A 569 68.00 -31.64 -29.04
CA ARG A 569 68.14 -31.48 -30.49
C ARG A 569 69.61 -31.41 -30.92
N LYS A 570 70.45 -30.68 -30.16
CA LYS A 570 71.90 -30.60 -30.42
C LYS A 570 72.60 -31.95 -30.28
N ARG A 571 72.21 -32.77 -29.29
CA ARG A 571 72.75 -34.13 -29.10
C ARG A 571 72.38 -35.09 -30.25
N LYS A 572 71.16 -34.99 -30.79
CA LYS A 572 70.76 -35.78 -31.98
C LYS A 572 71.52 -35.38 -33.24
N LEU A 573 71.89 -34.10 -33.37
CA LEU A 573 72.68 -33.59 -34.51
C LEU A 573 74.18 -33.94 -34.40
N SER A 574 74.74 -34.01 -33.18
CA SER A 574 76.16 -34.36 -32.98
C SER A 574 76.46 -35.86 -32.94
N GLY A 575 75.44 -36.72 -32.91
CA GLY A 575 75.59 -38.17 -32.93
C GLY A 575 75.55 -38.81 -34.33
N ALA A 576 75.44 -38.02 -35.40
CA ALA A 576 75.33 -38.50 -36.78
C ALA A 576 76.67 -38.57 -37.55
N THR A 577 77.81 -38.43 -36.86
CA THR A 577 79.14 -38.65 -37.43
C THR A 577 79.86 -39.74 -36.64
N SER A 578 79.56 -40.99 -36.97
CA SER A 578 80.43 -42.15 -36.73
C SER A 578 80.21 -43.14 -37.85
#